data_AF-F7YA01-F1
#
_entry.id   AF-F7YA01-F1
#
_cell.length_a   1.000
_cell.length_b   1.000
_cell.length_c   1.000
_cell.angle_alpha   90.00
_cell.angle_beta   90.00
_cell.angle_gamma   90.00
#
_symmetry.space_group_name_H-M   'P 1'
#
loop_
_entity.id
_entity.type
_entity.pdbx_description
1 polymer ?
#
loop_
_entity_poly.entity_id
_entity_poly.type
_entity_poly.pdbx_seq_one_letter_code
_entity_poly.pdbx_strand_id
1 'polypeptide(L)'
;MGKEFTSKGQRKVERSSFFRRFFHDRRGSTALEFALLAMPFALLVFAILESCISFAGQEVMANITDDVARQLRTGQLRPADVAGGKLTTLICDRLEIIVSTDCPNQLLADLREYPTFADAASASFKIQNGDVVLMQGTNSQAFATTPGLAESRNMLRVFYKWPVMTDLMAKSMANLSGGRTLHFASVTWQNEPFDN
;
A
#
# COMPACT_ATOMS: atom_id res chain seq x y z
N MET A 1 -37.12 -47.70 -70.15
CA MET A 1 -35.71 -47.45 -70.51
C MET A 1 -35.56 -45.95 -70.58
N GLY A 2 -34.99 -45.25 -69.61
CA GLY A 2 -33.60 -45.31 -69.12
C GLY A 2 -33.08 -43.87 -69.26
N LYS A 3 -32.87 -43.15 -68.14
CA LYS A 3 -31.53 -42.69 -67.65
C LYS A 3 -30.86 -41.67 -68.59
N GLU A 4 -30.20 -40.59 -68.17
CA GLU A 4 -29.68 -40.08 -66.90
C GLU A 4 -29.05 -38.69 -67.19
N PHE A 5 -28.92 -37.85 -66.14
CA PHE A 5 -27.87 -36.84 -65.83
C PHE A 5 -27.32 -35.90 -66.93
N THR A 6 -27.20 -34.58 -66.68
CA THR A 6 -26.17 -34.00 -65.78
C THR A 6 -26.46 -32.49 -65.59
N SER A 7 -26.77 -32.04 -64.39
CA SER A 7 -25.89 -31.48 -63.33
C SER A 7 -25.42 -30.02 -63.55
N LYS A 8 -26.01 -29.13 -62.75
CA LYS A 8 -25.71 -27.70 -62.58
C LYS A 8 -24.23 -27.48 -62.20
N GLY A 9 -23.54 -26.60 -62.94
CA GLY A 9 -22.26 -26.04 -62.55
C GLY A 9 -22.37 -25.22 -61.25
N GLN A 10 -21.86 -25.76 -60.14
CA GLN A 10 -21.75 -25.08 -58.86
C GLN A 10 -20.49 -24.19 -58.84
N ARG A 11 -20.67 -22.89 -58.57
CA ARG A 11 -19.58 -21.96 -58.23
C ARG A 11 -18.93 -22.43 -56.92
N LYS A 12 -17.69 -22.91 -56.98
CA LYS A 12 -16.87 -23.18 -55.78
C LYS A 12 -16.55 -21.86 -55.09
N VAL A 13 -17.06 -21.70 -53.88
CA VAL A 13 -16.80 -20.55 -53.01
C VAL A 13 -15.34 -20.58 -52.57
N GLU A 14 -14.60 -19.53 -52.94
CA GLU A 14 -13.18 -19.31 -52.70
C GLU A 14 -12.90 -18.98 -51.21
N ARG A 15 -13.13 -19.93 -50.31
CA ARG A 15 -12.89 -19.77 -48.86
C ARG A 15 -11.45 -20.04 -48.41
N SER A 16 -10.57 -20.48 -49.32
CA SER A 16 -9.18 -20.85 -49.02
C SER A 16 -8.18 -19.69 -49.08
N SER A 17 -8.54 -18.56 -49.70
CA SER A 17 -7.62 -17.43 -49.93
C SER A 17 -7.37 -16.59 -48.68
N PHE A 18 -8.39 -16.39 -47.84
CA PHE A 18 -8.29 -15.54 -46.64
C PHE A 18 -7.31 -16.09 -45.59
N PHE A 19 -7.35 -17.40 -45.32
CA PHE A 19 -6.42 -18.01 -44.36
C PHE A 19 -4.98 -17.99 -44.86
N ARG A 20 -4.74 -18.25 -46.14
CA ARG A 20 -3.39 -18.20 -46.73
C ARG A 20 -2.81 -16.78 -46.74
N ARG A 21 -3.66 -15.76 -46.90
CA ARG A 21 -3.28 -14.34 -46.84
C ARG A 21 -2.99 -13.87 -45.42
N PHE A 22 -3.73 -14.40 -44.42
CA PHE A 22 -3.48 -14.15 -43.00
C PHE A 22 -2.16 -14.77 -42.52
N PHE A 23 -1.83 -16.00 -42.95
CA PHE A 23 -0.55 -16.65 -42.61
C PHE A 23 0.67 -16.04 -43.32
N HIS A 24 0.49 -15.26 -44.39
CA HIS A 24 1.57 -14.57 -45.11
C HIS A 24 1.74 -13.10 -44.65
N ASP A 25 0.91 -12.64 -43.71
CA ASP A 25 0.95 -11.24 -43.27
C ASP A 25 2.08 -11.01 -42.25
N ARG A 26 3.28 -10.73 -42.77
CA ARG A 26 4.50 -10.46 -41.98
C ARG A 26 4.32 -9.28 -41.02
N ARG A 27 3.38 -8.37 -41.28
CA ARG A 27 3.05 -7.25 -40.40
C ARG A 27 2.46 -7.72 -39.06
N GLY A 28 1.72 -8.83 -39.06
CA GLY A 28 1.21 -9.47 -37.84
C GLY A 28 2.33 -10.10 -36.99
N SER A 29 3.31 -10.73 -37.64
CA SER A 29 4.50 -11.28 -36.96
C SER A 29 5.31 -10.16 -36.28
N THR A 30 5.56 -9.05 -36.99
CA THR A 30 6.28 -7.91 -36.41
C THR A 30 5.53 -7.24 -35.26
N ALA A 31 4.19 -7.21 -35.32
CA ALA A 31 3.37 -6.68 -34.23
C ALA A 31 3.46 -7.58 -32.98
N LEU A 32 3.48 -8.90 -33.17
CA LEU A 32 3.67 -9.86 -32.07
C LEU A 32 5.08 -9.80 -31.47
N GLU A 33 6.11 -9.70 -32.30
CA GLU A 33 7.50 -9.52 -31.84
C GLU A 33 7.66 -8.25 -30.99
N PHE A 34 7.07 -7.14 -31.42
CA PHE A 34 7.06 -5.91 -30.64
C PHE A 34 6.25 -6.05 -29.34
N ALA A 35 5.07 -6.68 -29.38
CA ALA A 35 4.26 -6.90 -28.18
C ALA A 35 4.98 -7.76 -27.15
N LEU A 36 5.75 -8.76 -27.59
CA LEU A 36 6.53 -9.65 -26.73
C LEU A 36 7.65 -8.91 -25.98
N LEU A 37 8.18 -7.82 -26.54
CA LEU A 37 9.15 -6.93 -25.88
C LEU A 37 8.48 -5.79 -25.09
N ALA A 38 7.38 -5.26 -25.61
CA ALA A 38 6.66 -4.15 -24.99
C ALA A 38 5.97 -4.55 -23.68
N MET A 39 5.44 -5.76 -23.59
CA MET A 39 4.80 -6.28 -22.37
C MET A 39 5.74 -6.30 -21.14
N PRO A 40 6.92 -6.96 -21.18
CA PRO A 40 7.82 -6.96 -20.04
C PRO A 40 8.39 -5.57 -19.72
N PHE A 41 8.61 -4.72 -20.72
CA PHE A 41 9.03 -3.34 -20.51
C PHE A 41 7.95 -2.53 -19.78
N ALA A 42 6.70 -2.62 -20.20
CA ALA A 42 5.59 -1.94 -19.55
C ALA A 42 5.42 -2.41 -18.10
N LEU A 43 5.52 -3.72 -17.83
CA LEU A 43 5.48 -4.27 -16.48
C LEU A 43 6.60 -3.71 -15.59
N LEU A 44 7.83 -3.60 -16.12
CA LEU A 44 8.94 -3.02 -15.39
C LEU A 44 8.71 -1.53 -15.07
N VAL A 45 8.20 -0.76 -16.03
CA VAL A 45 7.86 0.66 -15.81
C VAL A 45 6.78 0.81 -14.73
N PHE A 46 5.72 0.00 -14.78
CA PHE A 46 4.68 0.02 -13.73
C PHE A 46 5.23 -0.37 -12.36
N ALA A 47 6.12 -1.36 -12.28
CA ALA A 47 6.77 -1.73 -11.02
C ALA A 47 7.61 -0.59 -10.43
N ILE A 48 8.35 0.15 -11.28
CA ILE A 48 9.11 1.34 -10.84
C ILE A 48 8.15 2.42 -10.34
N LEU A 49 7.12 2.75 -11.11
CA LEU A 49 6.15 3.79 -10.74
C LEU A 49 5.43 3.45 -9.42
N GLU A 50 5.00 2.21 -9.26
CA GLU A 50 4.36 1.72 -8.04
C GLU A 50 5.30 1.81 -6.83
N SER A 51 6.56 1.41 -6.99
CA SER A 51 7.57 1.54 -5.94
C SER A 51 7.80 2.99 -5.55
N CYS A 52 7.90 3.90 -6.54
CA CYS A 52 8.07 5.33 -6.29
C CYS A 52 6.87 5.93 -5.52
N ILE A 53 5.64 5.56 -5.90
CA ILE A 53 4.44 6.04 -5.21
C ILE A 53 4.38 5.49 -3.77
N SER A 54 4.70 4.21 -3.57
CA SER A 54 4.73 3.59 -2.25
C SER A 54 5.76 4.26 -1.34
N PHE A 55 6.98 4.51 -1.82
CA PHE A 55 7.99 5.24 -1.05
C PHE A 55 7.59 6.69 -0.77
N ALA A 56 7.02 7.40 -1.75
CA ALA A 56 6.52 8.76 -1.54
C ALA A 56 5.41 8.78 -0.47
N GLY A 57 4.50 7.79 -0.47
CA GLY A 57 3.48 7.64 0.55
C GLY A 57 4.07 7.42 1.95
N GLN A 58 5.13 6.60 2.05
CA GLN A 58 5.84 6.39 3.32
C GLN A 58 6.51 7.67 3.84
N GLU A 59 7.17 8.45 2.97
CA GLU A 59 7.80 9.72 3.34
C GLU A 59 6.77 10.76 3.81
N VAL A 60 5.64 10.88 3.12
CA VAL A 60 4.58 11.80 3.54
C VAL A 60 3.96 11.36 4.87
N MET A 61 3.76 10.06 5.09
CA MET A 61 3.30 9.55 6.37
C MET A 61 4.30 9.84 7.49
N ALA A 62 5.60 9.68 7.24
CA ALA A 62 6.65 10.00 8.21
C ALA A 62 6.66 11.49 8.56
N ASN A 63 6.51 12.37 7.57
CA ASN A 63 6.43 13.82 7.77
C ASN A 63 5.18 14.22 8.59
N ILE A 64 4.00 13.68 8.25
CA ILE A 64 2.77 13.91 9.03
C ILE A 64 2.95 13.43 10.47
N THR A 65 3.58 12.28 10.66
CA THR A 65 3.85 11.73 11.99
C THR A 65 4.74 12.66 12.82
N ASP A 66 5.78 13.25 12.21
CA ASP A 66 6.65 14.24 12.86
C ASP A 66 5.88 15.54 13.20
N ASP A 67 5.07 16.04 12.27
CA ASP A 67 4.22 17.22 12.51
C ASP A 67 3.27 17.02 13.70
N VAL A 68 2.60 15.88 13.76
CA VAL A 68 1.70 15.53 14.88
C VAL A 68 2.49 15.36 16.18
N ALA A 69 3.65 14.71 16.13
CA ALA A 69 4.54 14.59 17.28
C ALA A 69 4.99 15.96 17.80
N ARG A 70 5.27 16.94 16.94
CA ARG A 70 5.61 18.32 17.35
C ARG A 70 4.44 19.04 18.02
N GLN A 71 3.22 18.87 17.52
CA GLN A 71 2.03 19.46 18.13
C GLN A 71 1.74 18.83 19.50
N LEU A 72 1.94 17.53 19.65
CA LEU A 72 1.85 16.85 20.95
C LEU A 72 2.96 17.27 21.91
N ARG A 73 4.20 17.37 21.42
CA ARG A 73 5.38 17.78 22.19
C ARG A 73 5.22 19.15 22.83
N THR A 74 4.56 20.07 22.14
CA THR A 74 4.32 21.45 22.59
C THR A 74 3.01 21.64 23.35
N GLY A 75 2.22 20.57 23.55
CA GLY A 75 0.92 20.63 24.21
C GLY A 75 -0.20 21.32 23.39
N GLN A 76 0.03 21.60 22.09
CA GLN A 76 -0.99 22.16 21.20
C GLN A 76 -2.17 21.19 21.01
N LEU A 77 -1.87 19.90 20.92
CA LEU A 77 -2.86 18.84 20.93
C LEU A 77 -2.98 18.28 22.35
N ARG A 78 -4.17 18.41 22.95
CA ARG A 78 -4.43 17.87 24.28
C ARG A 78 -4.88 16.41 24.20
N PRO A 79 -4.83 15.66 25.32
CA PRO A 79 -5.30 14.27 25.35
C PRO A 79 -6.72 14.08 24.79
N ALA A 80 -7.61 15.05 25.01
CA ALA A 80 -8.99 15.03 24.49
C ALA A 80 -9.08 15.17 22.95
N ASP A 81 -8.07 15.76 22.32
CA ASP A 81 -8.02 16.01 20.88
C ASP A 81 -7.51 14.78 20.10
N VAL A 82 -6.72 13.93 20.76
CA VAL A 82 -6.17 12.71 20.15
C VAL A 82 -6.80 11.42 20.65
N ALA A 83 -7.60 11.46 21.72
CA ALA A 83 -8.25 10.29 22.28
C ALA A 83 -9.12 9.52 21.27
N GLY A 84 -9.14 8.19 21.41
CA GLY A 84 -9.92 7.30 20.55
C GLY A 84 -9.43 7.33 19.10
N GLY A 85 -10.36 7.39 18.15
CA GLY A 85 -10.08 7.46 16.72
C GLY A 85 -9.69 8.85 16.19
N LYS A 86 -9.63 9.89 17.04
CA LYS A 86 -9.34 11.25 16.57
C LYS A 86 -7.92 11.40 16.03
N LEU A 87 -6.95 10.73 16.66
CA LEU A 87 -5.57 10.70 16.18
C LEU A 87 -5.48 10.12 14.76
N THR A 88 -6.16 9.01 14.51
CA THR A 88 -6.15 8.38 13.19
C THR A 88 -6.88 9.24 12.16
N THR A 89 -7.99 9.88 12.52
CA THR A 89 -8.66 10.86 11.67
C THR A 89 -7.74 12.03 11.30
N LEU A 90 -7.06 12.63 12.28
CA LEU A 90 -6.16 13.77 12.06
C LEU A 90 -5.01 13.42 11.10
N ILE A 91 -4.44 12.21 11.24
CA ILE A 91 -3.41 11.73 10.32
C ILE A 91 -4.01 11.48 8.93
N CYS A 92 -5.18 10.84 8.85
CA CYS A 92 -5.83 10.51 7.58
C CYS A 92 -6.26 11.75 6.78
N ASP A 93 -6.76 12.81 7.44
CA ASP A 93 -7.14 14.06 6.79
C ASP A 93 -5.96 14.71 6.05
N ARG A 94 -4.74 14.52 6.55
CA ARG A 94 -3.51 15.00 5.90
C ARG A 94 -2.98 14.03 4.84
N LEU A 95 -3.32 12.75 4.96
CA LEU A 95 -2.84 11.67 4.11
C LEU A 95 -3.73 11.44 2.86
N GLU A 96 -4.97 11.95 2.86
CA GLU A 96 -5.97 11.76 1.79
C GLU A 96 -5.48 12.12 0.38
N ILE A 97 -4.50 13.02 0.27
CA ILE A 97 -3.92 13.44 -1.03
C ILE A 97 -3.24 12.27 -1.76
N ILE A 98 -2.70 11.30 -1.03
CA ILE A 98 -1.86 10.22 -1.60
C ILE A 98 -2.52 8.84 -1.45
N VAL A 99 -3.49 8.72 -0.54
CA VAL A 99 -3.97 7.44 -0.03
C VAL A 99 -5.47 7.25 -0.28
N SER A 100 -5.90 5.99 -0.36
CA SER A 100 -7.31 5.65 -0.54
C SER A 100 -8.20 6.24 0.56
N THR A 101 -9.46 6.50 0.22
CA THR A 101 -10.53 6.97 1.13
C THR A 101 -10.80 6.07 2.33
N ASP A 102 -10.20 4.87 2.37
CA ASP A 102 -10.30 3.88 3.44
C ASP A 102 -9.16 4.01 4.48
N CYS A 103 -8.46 5.15 4.51
CA CYS A 103 -7.36 5.40 5.44
C CYS A 103 -7.69 5.06 6.91
N PRO A 104 -8.85 5.45 7.48
CA PRO A 104 -9.14 5.20 8.91
C PRO A 104 -9.16 3.71 9.29
N ASN A 105 -9.49 2.82 8.34
CA ASN A 105 -9.52 1.38 8.57
C ASN A 105 -8.17 0.70 8.29
N GLN A 106 -7.27 1.38 7.56
CA GLN A 106 -5.96 0.87 7.15
C GLN A 106 -4.82 1.42 8.00
N LEU A 107 -5.07 2.49 8.76
CA LEU A 107 -4.14 3.13 9.67
C LEU A 107 -4.33 2.61 11.10
N LEU A 108 -3.25 2.11 11.70
CA LEU A 108 -3.16 1.81 13.12
C LEU A 108 -2.15 2.77 13.75
N ALA A 109 -2.57 3.49 14.78
CA ALA A 109 -1.70 4.39 15.53
C ALA A 109 -1.57 3.89 16.97
N ASP A 110 -0.36 3.98 17.50
CA ASP A 110 -0.07 3.73 18.91
C ASP A 110 0.72 4.93 19.45
N LEU A 111 0.15 5.59 20.44
CA LEU A 111 0.72 6.75 21.12
C LEU A 111 0.75 6.45 22.61
N ARG A 112 1.95 6.36 23.18
CA ARG A 112 2.12 5.97 24.58
C ARG A 112 3.23 6.76 25.24
N GLU A 113 3.04 7.02 26.52
CA GLU A 113 4.11 7.48 27.39
C GLU A 113 4.98 6.31 27.87
N TYR A 114 6.26 6.60 28.09
CA TYR A 114 7.26 5.65 28.56
C TYR A 114 8.00 6.23 29.77
N PRO A 115 8.32 5.40 30.79
CA PRO A 115 9.11 5.86 31.92
C PRO A 115 10.51 6.29 31.51
N THR A 116 11.14 5.57 30.56
CA THR A 116 12.48 5.90 30.05
C THR A 116 12.56 5.74 28.53
N PHE A 117 13.56 6.38 27.91
CA PHE A 117 13.86 6.15 26.50
C PHE A 117 14.33 4.72 26.21
N ALA A 118 14.90 4.02 27.19
CA ALA A 118 15.26 2.61 27.05
C ALA A 118 14.02 1.73 26.95
N ASP A 119 12.97 2.04 27.71
CA ASP A 119 11.68 1.33 27.60
C ASP A 119 11.05 1.57 26.23
N ALA A 120 11.05 2.81 25.74
CA ALA A 120 10.58 3.14 24.39
C ALA A 120 11.40 2.40 23.31
N ALA A 121 12.73 2.32 23.47
CA ALA A 121 13.60 1.60 22.54
C ALA A 121 13.38 0.08 22.52
N SER A 122 12.86 -0.50 23.60
CA SER A 122 12.50 -1.93 23.65
C SER A 122 11.11 -2.24 23.07
N ALA A 123 10.36 -1.21 22.68
CA ALA A 123 9.10 -1.35 21.99
C ALA A 123 9.33 -1.82 20.55
N SER A 124 8.71 -2.92 20.17
CA SER A 124 8.82 -3.50 18.82
C SER A 124 7.45 -3.91 18.30
N PHE A 125 7.42 -4.45 17.10
CA PHE A 125 6.22 -5.06 16.53
C PHE A 125 6.61 -6.32 15.77
N LYS A 126 5.65 -7.23 15.62
CA LYS A 126 5.75 -8.40 14.75
C LYS A 126 4.50 -8.49 13.91
N ILE A 127 4.61 -9.13 12.75
CA ILE A 127 3.45 -9.48 11.95
C ILE A 127 3.06 -10.92 12.28
N GLN A 128 1.85 -11.11 12.81
CA GLN A 128 1.31 -12.42 13.16
C GLN A 128 -0.06 -12.56 12.51
N ASN A 129 -0.29 -13.67 11.79
CA ASN A 129 -1.51 -13.90 11.01
C ASN A 129 -1.85 -12.78 10.00
N GLY A 130 -0.83 -12.07 9.51
CA GLY A 130 -1.00 -10.97 8.56
C GLY A 130 -1.50 -9.66 9.17
N ASP A 131 -1.47 -9.53 10.49
CA ASP A 131 -1.77 -8.30 11.24
C ASP A 131 -0.58 -7.86 12.10
N VAL A 132 -0.53 -6.57 12.40
CA VAL A 132 0.50 -5.97 13.25
C VAL A 132 0.16 -6.23 14.72
N VAL A 133 1.08 -6.87 15.43
CA VAL A 133 1.02 -7.09 16.87
C VAL A 133 2.15 -6.31 17.52
N LEU A 134 1.80 -5.36 18.41
CA LEU A 134 2.78 -4.61 19.17
C LEU A 134 3.40 -5.50 20.24
N MET A 135 4.69 -5.31 20.47
CA MET A 135 5.48 -6.09 21.41
C MET A 135 6.25 -5.15 22.35
N GLN A 136 6.35 -5.54 23.61
CA GLN A 136 7.23 -4.92 24.60
C GLN A 136 8.08 -6.05 25.21
N GLY A 137 9.31 -6.19 24.71
CA GLY A 137 10.09 -7.41 24.95
C GLY A 137 9.34 -8.64 24.43
N THR A 138 8.98 -9.57 25.33
CA THR A 138 8.27 -10.81 24.99
C THR A 138 6.74 -10.71 25.06
N ASN A 139 6.20 -9.61 25.61
CA ASN A 139 4.77 -9.46 25.85
C ASN A 139 4.10 -8.70 24.69
N SER A 140 2.91 -9.17 24.28
CA SER A 140 2.07 -8.44 23.32
C SER A 140 1.34 -7.27 23.97
N GLN A 141 1.20 -6.16 23.25
CA GLN A 141 0.41 -5.00 23.69
C GLN A 141 -0.69 -4.67 22.69
N ALA A 142 -1.81 -4.15 23.19
CA ALA A 142 -2.86 -3.57 22.36
C ALA A 142 -2.47 -2.16 21.92
N PHE A 143 -2.99 -1.71 20.78
CA PHE A 143 -2.88 -0.30 20.37
C PHE A 143 -3.57 0.58 21.40
N ALA A 144 -2.90 1.67 21.81
CA ALA A 144 -3.49 2.65 22.70
C ALA A 144 -3.10 4.07 22.28
N THR A 145 -3.94 5.03 22.65
CA THR A 145 -3.69 6.46 22.45
C THR A 145 -3.73 7.15 23.80
N THR A 146 -2.63 7.05 24.52
CA THR A 146 -2.42 7.63 25.86
C THR A 146 -1.23 8.59 25.79
N PRO A 147 -1.44 9.84 25.33
CA PRO A 147 -0.41 10.86 25.40
C PRO A 147 -0.12 11.18 26.87
N GLY A 148 1.17 11.27 27.20
CA GLY A 148 1.60 11.70 28.53
C GLY A 148 1.53 13.22 28.69
N LEU A 149 1.67 13.66 29.95
CA LEU A 149 1.60 15.06 30.36
C LEU A 149 2.89 15.84 30.05
N ALA A 150 2.99 17.09 30.51
CA ALA A 150 4.21 17.89 30.40
C ALA A 150 5.44 17.12 30.91
N GLU A 151 6.58 17.33 30.25
CA GLU A 151 7.87 16.71 30.57
C GLU A 151 7.95 15.17 30.49
N SER A 152 6.87 14.48 30.09
CA SER A 152 6.88 13.02 29.94
C SER A 152 7.54 12.58 28.62
N ARG A 153 8.08 11.36 28.59
CA ARG A 153 8.63 10.77 27.37
C ARG A 153 7.53 10.03 26.63
N ASN A 154 7.34 10.34 25.35
CA ASN A 154 6.29 9.78 24.52
C ASN A 154 6.85 9.15 23.26
N MET A 155 6.13 8.18 22.73
CA MET A 155 6.42 7.55 21.45
C MET A 155 5.13 7.43 20.65
N LEU A 156 5.19 7.89 19.40
CA LEU A 156 4.16 7.70 18.40
C LEU A 156 4.66 6.66 17.40
N ARG A 157 3.83 5.68 17.11
CA ARG A 157 4.05 4.63 16.12
C ARG A 157 2.84 4.59 15.20
N VAL A 158 3.09 4.73 13.91
CA VAL A 158 2.06 4.76 12.89
C VAL A 158 2.31 3.62 11.91
N PHE A 159 1.28 2.83 11.68
CA PHE A 159 1.30 1.64 10.83
C PHE A 159 0.23 1.81 9.78
N TYR A 160 0.62 1.88 8.52
CA TYR A 160 -0.31 2.00 7.41
C TYR A 160 -0.24 0.76 6.51
N LYS A 161 -1.40 0.12 6.30
CA LYS A 161 -1.52 -1.05 5.42
C LYS A 161 -1.65 -0.57 3.96
N TRP A 162 -0.54 -0.44 3.27
CA TRP A 162 -0.52 0.05 1.89
C TRP A 162 -1.01 -1.00 0.88
N PRO A 163 -2.01 -0.69 0.03
CA PRO A 163 -2.45 -1.60 -1.01
C PRO A 163 -1.43 -1.66 -2.15
N VAL A 164 -0.88 -2.84 -2.41
CA VAL A 164 -0.06 -3.10 -3.61
C VAL A 164 -1.03 -3.32 -4.77
N MET A 165 -0.90 -2.50 -5.81
CA MET A 165 -1.80 -2.48 -6.97
C MET A 165 -1.51 -3.61 -7.94
N THR A 166 -0.24 -4.04 -8.07
CA THR A 166 0.11 -5.15 -8.96
C THR A 166 0.22 -6.49 -8.21
N ASP A 167 -0.52 -7.50 -8.68
CA ASP A 167 -0.51 -8.86 -8.09
C ASP A 167 0.89 -9.53 -8.12
N LEU A 168 1.70 -9.16 -9.11
CA LEU A 168 3.06 -9.69 -9.26
C LEU A 168 4.00 -9.13 -8.18
N MET A 169 3.89 -7.83 -7.85
CA MET A 169 4.65 -7.26 -6.74
C MET A 169 4.07 -7.64 -5.39
N ALA A 170 2.75 -7.79 -5.26
CA ALA A 170 2.11 -8.23 -4.01
C ALA A 170 2.68 -9.56 -3.52
N LYS A 171 2.96 -10.53 -4.40
CA LYS A 171 3.60 -11.81 -4.02
C LYS A 171 5.04 -11.66 -3.50
N SER A 172 5.74 -10.59 -3.85
CA SER A 172 7.12 -10.33 -3.45
C SER A 172 7.27 -9.32 -2.30
N MET A 173 6.31 -8.40 -2.15
CA MET A 173 6.40 -7.24 -1.25
C MET A 173 5.32 -7.21 -0.16
N ALA A 174 4.25 -8.00 -0.30
CA ALA A 174 3.21 -8.03 0.72
C ALA A 174 3.71 -8.79 1.95
N ASN A 175 3.68 -8.11 3.10
CA ASN A 175 3.99 -8.70 4.39
C ASN A 175 2.73 -8.83 5.27
N LEU A 176 1.58 -8.32 4.82
CA LEU A 176 0.29 -8.37 5.52
C LEU A 176 -0.74 -9.22 4.78
N SER A 177 -1.82 -9.57 5.48
CA SER A 177 -2.98 -10.24 4.88
C SER A 177 -3.61 -9.38 3.77
N GLY A 178 -4.00 -10.05 2.68
CA GLY A 178 -4.66 -9.39 1.54
C GLY A 178 -3.72 -8.67 0.57
N GLY A 179 -2.44 -9.04 0.49
CA GLY A 179 -1.52 -8.49 -0.52
C GLY A 179 -1.03 -7.07 -0.23
N ARG A 180 -1.09 -6.64 1.04
CA ARG A 180 -0.69 -5.29 1.46
C ARG A 180 0.74 -5.27 2.00
N THR A 181 1.40 -4.13 1.85
CA THR A 181 2.72 -3.89 2.45
C THR A 181 2.59 -2.91 3.62
N LEU A 182 3.38 -3.11 4.66
CA LEU A 182 3.33 -2.30 5.87
C LEU A 182 4.26 -1.09 5.73
N HIS A 183 3.68 0.11 5.70
CA HIS A 183 4.45 1.32 5.95
C HIS A 183 4.46 1.61 7.45
N PHE A 184 5.65 1.91 7.97
CA PHE A 184 5.86 2.14 9.39
C PHE A 184 6.65 3.44 9.58
N ALA A 185 6.17 4.29 10.49
CA ALA A 185 6.90 5.44 10.99
C ALA A 185 6.82 5.47 12.51
N SER A 186 7.90 5.91 13.16
CA SER A 186 7.89 6.12 14.60
C SER A 186 8.74 7.31 14.99
N VAL A 187 8.24 8.07 15.97
CA VAL A 187 8.91 9.22 16.55
C VAL A 187 8.84 9.07 18.06
N THR A 188 9.97 9.28 18.74
CA THR A 188 10.09 9.27 20.19
C THR A 188 10.62 10.62 20.65
N TRP A 189 9.99 11.22 21.66
CA TRP A 189 10.35 12.55 22.15
C TRP A 189 10.08 12.69 23.64
N GLN A 190 10.51 13.82 24.22
CA GLN A 190 10.07 14.29 25.53
C GLN A 190 9.25 15.56 25.35
N ASN A 191 8.10 15.63 26.03
CA ASN A 191 7.23 16.79 26.01
C ASN A 191 7.93 18.02 26.59
N GLU A 192 7.67 19.17 25.99
CA GLU A 192 8.10 20.45 26.53
C GLU A 192 7.31 20.77 27.81
N PRO A 193 7.82 21.66 28.67
CA PRO A 193 7.01 22.20 29.75
C PRO A 193 5.89 23.06 29.15
N PHE A 194 4.64 22.62 29.36
CA PHE A 194 3.43 23.36 28.98
C PHE A 194 2.46 23.38 30.16
N ASP A 195 1.64 24.44 30.25
CA ASP A 195 0.58 24.53 31.26
C ASP A 195 -0.50 23.49 30.97
N ASN A 196 -0.88 22.72 32.00
CA ASN A 196 -1.88 21.65 31.93
C ASN A 196 -3.32 22.20 31.94
#